data_AF-A0A8I1P473-F1
#
_entry.id   AF-A0A8I1P473-F1
#
_cell.length_a   1.000
_cell.length_b   1.000
_cell.length_c   1.000
_cell.angle_alpha   90.00
_cell.angle_beta   90.00
_cell.angle_gamma   90.00
#
_symmetry.space_group_name_H-M   'P 1'
#
loop_
_entity.id
_entity.type
_entity.pdbx_description
1 polymer ?
#
loop_
_entity_poly.entity_id
_entity_poly.type
_entity_poly.pdbx_seq_one_letter_code
_entity_poly.pdbx_strand_id
1 'polypeptide(L)' 'MSILVYLIPVALFLGGISLLAFLWALRSGQYDDMDGAAQRILLDDDEAGGTRADERVIL' A
#
# COMPACT_ATOMS: atom_id res chain seq x y z
N MET A 1 -24.66 -38.45 5.62
CA MET A 1 -24.63 -36.98 5.81
C MET A 1 -23.62 -36.40 4.83
N SER A 2 -24.02 -35.43 4.03
CA SER A 2 -23.23 -34.92 2.90
C SER A 2 -22.31 -33.80 3.35
N ILE A 3 -21.00 -33.92 3.07
CA ILE A 3 -19.96 -32.91 3.38
C ILE A 3 -20.29 -31.51 2.82
N LEU A 4 -21.05 -31.46 1.73
CA LEU A 4 -21.50 -30.23 1.07
C LEU A 4 -22.26 -29.29 2.01
N VAL A 5 -23.02 -29.82 2.98
CA VAL A 5 -23.77 -29.02 3.96
C VAL A 5 -22.84 -28.15 4.82
N TYR A 6 -21.60 -28.59 5.04
CA TYR A 6 -20.59 -27.82 5.78
C TYR A 6 -19.70 -26.98 4.85
N LEU A 7 -19.35 -27.49 3.67
CA LEU A 7 -18.46 -26.77 2.74
C LEU A 7 -19.09 -25.49 2.17
N ILE A 8 -20.39 -25.52 1.85
CA ILE A 8 -21.09 -24.35 1.29
C ILE A 8 -21.05 -23.15 2.25
N PRO A 9 -21.49 -23.26 3.52
CA PRO A 9 -21.45 -22.11 4.43
C PRO A 9 -20.02 -21.66 4.75
N VAL A 10 -19.05 -22.59 4.86
CA VAL A 10 -17.64 -22.23 5.07
C VAL A 10 -17.11 -21.41 3.89
N ALA A 11 -17.33 -21.86 2.65
CA ALA A 11 -16.88 -21.15 1.46
C ALA A 11 -17.53 -19.75 1.34
N LEU A 12 -18.83 -19.63 1.62
CA LEU A 12 -19.52 -18.35 1.62
C LEU A 12 -18.99 -17.40 2.71
N PHE A 13 -18.66 -17.93 3.89
CA PHE A 13 -18.10 -17.14 4.98
C PHE A 13 -16.69 -16.63 4.65
N LEU A 14 -15.82 -17.49 4.14
CA LEU A 14 -14.48 -17.11 3.67
C LEU A 14 -14.54 -16.10 2.52
N GLY A 15 -15.41 -16.33 1.54
CA GLY A 15 -15.63 -15.41 0.42
C GLY A 15 -16.18 -14.06 0.88
N GLY A 16 -17.14 -14.07 1.81
CA GLY A 16 -17.73 -12.87 2.39
C GLY A 16 -16.73 -12.02 3.18
N ILE A 17 -15.93 -12.65 4.04
CA ILE A 17 -14.85 -11.97 4.78
C ILE A 17 -13.86 -11.33 3.80
N SER A 18 -13.42 -12.10 2.79
CA SER A 18 -12.45 -11.62 1.80
C SER A 18 -13.00 -10.43 1.00
N LEU A 19 -14.27 -10.49 0.60
CA LEU A 19 -14.93 -9.40 -0.10
C LEU A 19 -15.05 -8.13 0.77
N LEU A 20 -15.44 -8.28 2.04
CA LEU A 20 -15.51 -7.15 2.97
C LEU A 20 -14.14 -6.51 3.21
N ALA A 21 -13.10 -7.32 3.40
CA ALA A 21 -11.73 -6.84 3.56
C ALA A 21 -11.25 -6.08 2.31
N PHE A 22 -11.56 -6.59 1.11
CA PHE A 22 -11.25 -5.94 -0.16
C PHE A 22 -11.96 -4.59 -0.31
N LEU A 23 -13.27 -4.54 -0.02
CA LEU A 23 -14.03 -3.28 -0.07
C LEU A 23 -13.56 -2.26 0.96
N TRP A 24 -13.14 -2.71 2.15
CA TRP A 24 -12.54 -1.86 3.17
C TRP A 24 -11.18 -1.30 2.74
N ALA A 25 -10.34 -2.10 2.09
CA ALA A 25 -9.06 -1.66 1.55
C ALA A 25 -9.22 -0.59 0.46
N LEU A 26 -10.17 -0.79 -0.47
CA LEU A 26 -10.51 0.23 -1.47
C LEU A 26 -10.98 1.53 -0.84
N ARG A 27 -11.81 1.46 0.21
CA ARG A 27 -12.34 2.66 0.87
C ARG A 27 -11.35 3.34 1.82
N SER A 28 -10.32 2.65 2.29
CA SER A 28 -9.33 3.20 3.21
C SER A 28 -8.36 4.18 2.56
N GLY A 29 -8.50 4.46 1.26
CA GLY A 29 -7.69 5.48 0.58
C GLY A 29 -6.20 5.13 0.48
N GLN A 30 -5.82 3.88 0.76
CA GLN A 30 -4.42 3.43 0.71
C GLN A 30 -3.79 3.59 -0.69
N TYR A 31 -4.61 3.63 -1.73
CA TYR A 31 -4.14 3.90 -3.09
C TYR A 31 -3.62 5.33 -3.28
N ASP A 32 -4.16 6.31 -2.55
CA ASP A 32 -3.74 7.72 -2.65
C ASP A 32 -2.32 7.92 -2.09
N ASP A 33 -1.96 7.17 -1.03
CA ASP A 33 -0.61 7.18 -0.45
C ASP A 33 0.40 6.37 -1.28
N MET A 34 -0.04 5.34 -2.01
CA MET A 34 0.83 4.58 -2.92
C MET A 34 1.31 5.43 -4.11
N ASP A 35 0.45 6.29 -4.67
CA ASP A 35 0.84 7.22 -5.75
C ASP A 35 1.91 8.22 -5.27
N GLY A 36 1.78 8.75 -4.05
CA GLY A 36 2.78 9.65 -3.45
C GLY A 36 4.11 8.96 -3.09
N ALA A 37 4.07 7.69 -2.68
CA ALA A 37 5.29 6.90 -2.42
C ALA A 37 6.05 6.58 -3.71
N ALA A 38 5.34 6.27 -4.80
CA ALA A 38 5.94 6.03 -6.12
C ALA A 38 6.62 7.28 -6.69
N GLN A 39 6.06 8.48 -6.44
CA GLN A 39 6.68 9.73 -6.87
C GLN A 39 8.01 10.00 -6.13
N ARG A 40 8.08 9.70 -4.83
CA ARG A 40 9.30 9.90 -4.02
C ARG A 40 10.44 8.97 -4.46
N ILE A 41 10.18 7.69 -4.70
CA ILE A 41 11.24 6.75 -5.10
C ILE A 41 11.83 7.04 -6.49
N LEU A 42 11.05 7.67 -7.38
CA LEU A 42 11.54 8.09 -8.71
C LEU A 42 12.36 9.39 -8.67
N LEU A 43 12.11 10.27 -7.69
CA LEU A 43 12.77 11.58 -7.55
C LEU A 43 13.99 11.53 -6.62
N ASP A 44 14.03 10.59 -5.66
CA ASP A 44 15.13 10.45 -4.69
C ASP A 44 16.48 10.06 -5.34
N ASP A 45 16.47 9.45 -6.52
CA ASP A 45 17.71 9.12 -7.26
C ASP A 45 18.34 10.35 -7.94
N ASP A 46 17.58 11.43 -8.18
CA ASP A 46 18.05 12.65 -8.85
C ASP A 46 18.59 13.72 -7.86
N GLU A 47 18.24 13.64 -6.55
CA GLU A 47 18.68 14.61 -5.54
C GLU A 47 19.97 14.23 -4.78
N ALA A 48 20.55 13.06 -5.04
CA ALA A 48 21.81 12.62 -4.43
C ALA A 48 23.09 13.25 -5.05
N GLY A 49 22.97 14.36 -5.79
CA GLY A 49 24.05 14.92 -6.61
C GLY A 49 24.37 16.42 -6.47
N GLY A 50 23.75 17.16 -5.56
CA GLY A 50 23.93 18.62 -5.52
C GLY A 50 23.89 19.23 -4.12
N THR A 51 24.96 19.93 -3.77
CA THR A 51 25.00 20.96 -2.71
C THR A 51 25.21 20.45 -1.27
N ARG A 52 26.48 20.13 -0.94
CA ARG A 52 26.98 20.27 0.44
C ARG A 52 28.37 20.90 0.48
N ALA A 53 28.37 22.20 0.79
CA ALA A 53 29.47 22.95 1.42
C ALA A 53 30.33 23.83 0.50
N ASP A 54 29.65 24.70 -0.24
CA ASP A 54 30.09 26.10 -0.39
C ASP A 54 29.34 26.96 0.63
N GLU A 55 29.66 26.85 1.94
CA GLU A 55 29.30 27.87 2.95
C GLU A 55 30.03 27.71 4.29
N ARG A 56 31.34 28.01 4.32
CA ARG A 56 32.09 28.52 5.49
C ARG A 56 33.30 29.28 4.90
N VAL A 57 33.32 30.59 4.59
CA VAL A 57 32.63 31.80 5.11
C VAL A 57 32.59 31.87 6.64
N ILE A 58 33.49 31.16 7.31
CA ILE A 58 33.93 31.48 8.67
C ILE A 58 35.38 30.97 8.78
N LEU A 59 36.33 31.73 8.22
CA LEU A 59 37.74 31.94 8.64
C LEU A 59 38.58 32.48 7.47
#